data_AF-A0A6I0FAQ3-F1
#
_entry.id   AF-A0A6I0FAQ3-F1
#
_cell.length_a   1.000
_cell.length_b   1.000
_cell.length_c   1.000
_cell.angle_alpha   90.00
_cell.angle_beta   90.00
_cell.angle_gamma   90.00
#
_symmetry.space_group_name_H-M   'P 1'
#
loop_
_entity.id
_entity.type
_entity.pdbx_description
1 polymer ?
#
loop_
_entity_poly.entity_id
_entity_poly.type
_entity_poly.pdbx_seq_one_letter_code
_entity_poly.pdbx_strand_id
1 'polypeptide(L)'
;MDYNTIIIIAGSIIILIALLIVMRSNNQEPDNHYNSSIIHLQNIKDQELELQQVVIHELEGLKGDMGIIKEDISTLFSLYNDLNRNSLSKGASNNDTGQKEVEPFNQKLNYNIFTQKNTDIIRLHQEGNSPDEIARKLNKSIREIEMVIKLVK
;
A
#
# COMPACT_ATOMS: atom_id res chain seq x y z
N MET A 1 39.82 -11.79 84.61
CA MET A 1 39.04 -11.30 83.45
C MET A 1 37.64 -11.10 83.95
N ASP A 2 37.18 -9.86 84.01
CA ASP A 2 35.85 -9.57 84.51
C ASP A 2 34.81 -10.13 83.53
N TYR A 3 33.70 -10.62 84.06
CA TYR A 3 32.60 -11.20 83.29
C TYR A 3 32.13 -10.25 82.17
N ASN A 4 32.18 -8.94 82.46
CA ASN A 4 31.86 -7.89 81.52
C ASN A 4 32.81 -7.86 80.30
N THR A 5 34.10 -8.11 80.51
CA THR A 5 35.09 -8.17 79.42
C THR A 5 34.83 -9.33 78.48
N ILE A 6 34.39 -10.48 79.01
CA ILE A 6 34.06 -11.67 78.21
C ILE A 6 32.83 -11.41 77.33
N ILE A 7 31.80 -10.76 77.87
CA ILE A 7 30.58 -10.41 77.12
C ILE A 7 30.91 -9.47 75.96
N ILE A 8 31.74 -8.45 76.20
CA ILE A 8 32.13 -7.47 75.18
C ILE A 8 32.92 -8.16 74.04
N ILE A 9 33.84 -9.06 74.38
CA ILE A 9 34.62 -9.81 73.39
C ILE A 9 33.72 -10.74 72.57
N ALA A 10 32.80 -11.46 73.21
CA ALA A 10 31.86 -12.34 72.53
C ALA A 10 30.94 -11.57 71.57
N GLY A 11 30.42 -10.41 71.98
CA GLY A 11 29.61 -9.55 71.13
C GLY A 11 30.36 -9.03 69.90
N SER A 12 31.63 -8.63 70.07
CA SER A 12 32.49 -8.18 68.97
C SER A 12 32.72 -9.27 67.92
N ILE A 13 32.92 -10.53 68.36
CA ILE A 13 33.08 -11.67 67.46
C ILE A 13 31.82 -11.92 66.64
N ILE A 14 30.62 -11.83 67.24
CA ILE A 14 29.35 -12.02 66.53
C ILE A 14 29.17 -10.96 65.43
N ILE A 15 29.47 -9.69 65.74
CA ILE A 15 29.40 -8.59 64.77
C ILE A 15 30.38 -8.83 63.61
N LEU A 16 31.62 -9.25 63.91
CA LEU A 16 32.61 -9.58 62.90
C LEU A 16 32.14 -10.71 61.97
N ILE A 17 31.58 -11.79 62.52
CA ILE A 17 31.06 -12.91 61.72
C ILE A 17 29.90 -12.45 60.84
N ALA A 18 28.96 -11.66 61.36
CA ALA A 18 27.85 -11.13 60.58
C ALA A 18 28.33 -10.27 59.40
N LEU A 19 29.32 -9.40 59.65
CA LEU A 19 29.91 -8.54 58.64
C LEU A 19 30.65 -9.36 57.56
N LEU A 20 31.33 -10.43 57.96
CA LEU A 20 32.00 -11.36 57.06
C LEU A 20 31.00 -12.12 56.18
N ILE A 21 29.86 -12.54 56.72
CA ILE A 21 28.77 -13.17 55.95
C ILE A 21 28.20 -12.19 54.93
N VAL A 22 27.94 -10.93 55.32
CA VAL A 22 27.40 -9.91 54.41
C VAL A 22 28.40 -9.60 53.28
N MET A 23 29.68 -9.42 53.61
CA MET A 23 30.72 -9.21 52.59
C MET A 23 30.86 -10.41 51.64
N ARG A 24 30.80 -11.64 52.17
CA ARG A 24 30.88 -12.85 51.35
C ARG A 24 29.64 -13.04 50.47
N SER A 25 28.46 -12.73 51.00
CA SER A 25 27.20 -12.76 50.26
C SER A 25 27.17 -11.71 49.15
N ASN A 26 27.81 -10.55 49.35
CA ASN A 26 27.89 -9.50 48.34
C ASN A 26 28.93 -9.82 47.24
N ASN A 27 29.88 -10.72 47.51
CA ASN A 27 30.88 -11.19 46.54
C ASN A 27 30.49 -12.51 45.85
N GLN A 28 29.39 -13.15 46.26
CA GLN A 28 28.73 -14.12 45.40
C GLN A 28 28.05 -13.29 44.31
N GLU A 29 28.60 -13.35 43.09
CA GLU A 29 28.00 -12.68 41.94
C GLU A 29 26.49 -12.96 41.93
N PRO A 30 25.63 -11.93 41.85
CA PRO A 30 24.27 -12.18 41.45
C PRO A 30 24.37 -12.85 40.08
N ASP A 31 23.81 -14.05 39.96
CA ASP A 31 23.74 -14.80 38.71
C ASP A 31 23.52 -13.83 37.55
N ASN A 32 24.38 -13.95 36.53
CA ASN A 32 24.48 -13.15 35.30
C ASN A 32 23.21 -13.14 34.42
N HIS A 33 22.01 -13.14 35.00
CA HIS A 33 20.74 -13.09 34.31
C HIS A 33 20.43 -11.71 33.72
N TYR A 34 21.04 -10.62 34.22
CA TYR A 34 20.84 -9.29 33.64
C TYR A 34 21.62 -9.04 32.34
N ASN A 35 22.74 -9.72 32.10
CA ASN A 35 23.51 -9.57 30.85
C ASN A 35 22.88 -10.33 29.67
N SER A 36 22.13 -11.40 29.94
CA SER A 36 21.44 -12.15 28.87
C SER A 36 20.38 -11.29 28.16
N SER A 37 19.63 -10.50 28.91
CA SER A 37 18.56 -9.64 28.39
C SER A 37 19.09 -8.50 27.52
N ILE A 38 20.24 -7.91 27.88
CA ILE A 38 20.87 -6.82 27.13
C ILE A 38 21.44 -7.33 25.81
N ILE A 39 22.11 -8.49 25.82
CA ILE A 39 22.63 -9.13 24.60
C ILE A 39 21.48 -9.54 23.68
N HIS A 40 20.39 -10.07 24.24
CA HIS A 40 19.22 -10.46 23.45
C HIS A 40 18.52 -9.26 22.81
N LEU A 41 18.46 -8.12 23.50
CA LEU A 41 17.88 -6.88 22.97
C LEU A 41 18.74 -6.28 21.84
N GLN A 42 20.06 -6.37 21.96
CA GLN A 42 20.99 -5.89 20.95
C GLN A 42 20.91 -6.74 19.67
N ASN A 43 20.85 -8.07 19.81
CA ASN A 43 20.62 -8.98 18.68
C ASN A 43 19.27 -8.74 17.98
N ILE A 44 18.21 -8.43 18.73
CA ILE A 44 16.89 -8.09 18.13
C ILE A 44 16.99 -6.79 17.32
N LYS A 45 17.68 -5.79 17.84
CA LYS A 45 17.85 -4.49 17.16
C LYS A 45 18.67 -4.63 15.87
N ASP A 46 19.70 -5.46 15.90
CA ASP A 46 20.54 -5.72 14.72
C ASP A 46 19.75 -6.50 13.64
N GLN A 47 18.91 -7.46 14.04
CA GLN A 47 17.99 -8.15 13.14
C GLN A 47 16.93 -7.22 12.54
N GLU A 48 16.38 -6.30 13.33
CA GLU A 48 15.40 -5.32 12.85
C GLU A 48 16.03 -4.37 11.81
N LEU A 49 17.30 -4.00 12.01
CA LEU A 49 18.03 -3.13 11.10
C LEU A 49 18.36 -3.83 9.77
N GLU A 50 18.72 -5.10 9.81
CA GLU A 50 18.91 -5.93 8.61
C GLU A 50 17.61 -6.09 7.82
N LEU A 51 16.50 -6.35 8.51
CA LEU A 51 15.18 -6.46 7.88
C LEU A 51 14.74 -5.14 7.25
N GLN A 52 15.01 -4.00 7.89
CA GLN A 52 14.75 -2.68 7.32
C GLN A 52 15.58 -2.43 6.05
N GLN A 53 16.84 -2.85 6.01
CA GLN A 53 17.68 -2.71 4.81
C GLN A 53 17.14 -3.53 3.64
N VAL A 54 16.67 -4.76 3.89
CA VAL A 54 16.03 -5.60 2.87
C VAL A 54 14.77 -4.92 2.33
N VAL A 55 13.92 -4.40 3.21
CA VAL A 55 12.69 -3.69 2.80
C VAL A 55 13.00 -2.42 1.99
N ILE A 56 14.03 -1.65 2.37
CA ILE A 56 14.47 -0.47 1.62
C ILE A 56 14.97 -0.87 0.23
N HIS A 57 15.77 -1.92 0.14
CA HIS A 57 16.28 -2.42 -1.14
C HIS A 57 15.14 -2.93 -2.05
N GLU A 58 14.17 -3.66 -1.51
CA GLU A 58 12.99 -4.08 -2.27
C GLU A 58 12.14 -2.88 -2.73
N LEU A 59 11.99 -1.86 -1.90
CA LEU A 59 11.31 -0.61 -2.27
C LEU A 59 12.03 0.15 -3.39
N GLU A 60 13.35 0.18 -3.37
CA GLU A 60 14.16 0.78 -4.45
C GLU A 60 14.01 0.01 -5.75
N GLY A 61 14.01 -1.33 -5.70
CA GLY A 61 13.72 -2.19 -6.86
C GLY A 61 12.34 -1.91 -7.43
N LEU A 62 11.32 -1.89 -6.57
CA LEU A 62 9.93 -1.65 -6.97
C LEU A 62 9.71 -0.24 -7.54
N LYS A 63 10.45 0.76 -7.04
CA LYS A 63 10.48 2.11 -7.59
C LYS A 63 11.12 2.14 -8.98
N GLY A 64 12.17 1.35 -9.21
CA GLY A 64 12.79 1.14 -10.51
C GLY A 64 11.81 0.54 -11.51
N ASP A 65 11.16 -0.56 -11.14
CA ASP A 65 10.15 -1.24 -11.97
C ASP A 65 8.98 -0.30 -12.32
N MET A 66 8.53 0.50 -11.35
CA MET A 66 7.49 1.51 -11.59
C MET A 66 7.92 2.59 -12.58
N GLY A 67 9.22 2.93 -12.60
CA GLY A 67 9.81 3.81 -13.61
C GLY A 67 9.74 3.22 -15.02
N ILE A 68 10.08 1.94 -15.16
CA ILE A 68 10.01 1.22 -16.43
C ILE A 68 8.56 1.14 -16.92
N ILE A 69 7.62 0.75 -16.04
CA ILE A 69 6.19 0.69 -16.38
C ILE A 69 5.68 2.06 -16.84
N LYS A 70 6.12 3.15 -16.20
CA LYS A 70 5.73 4.50 -16.61
C LYS A 70 6.25 4.84 -18.02
N GLU A 71 7.46 4.42 -18.34
CA GLU A 71 8.05 4.59 -19.67
C GLU A 71 7.29 3.76 -20.72
N ASP A 72 6.99 2.50 -20.43
CA ASP A 72 6.19 1.62 -21.28
C ASP A 72 4.79 2.18 -21.53
N ILE A 73 4.14 2.74 -20.51
CA ILE A 73 2.85 3.41 -20.68
C ILE A 73 3.00 4.63 -21.59
N SER A 74 4.04 5.44 -21.41
CA SER A 74 4.29 6.62 -22.23
C SER A 74 4.53 6.26 -23.70
N THR A 75 5.30 5.21 -23.97
CA THR A 75 5.55 4.71 -25.33
C THR A 75 4.31 4.09 -25.95
N LEU A 76 3.49 3.40 -25.17
CA LEU A 76 2.21 2.88 -25.65
C LEU A 76 1.25 4.01 -26.03
N PHE A 77 1.20 5.08 -25.24
CA PHE A 77 0.40 6.27 -25.54
C PHE A 77 0.87 6.99 -26.80
N SER A 78 2.19 7.12 -27.02
CA SER A 78 2.71 7.74 -28.24
C SER A 78 2.39 6.87 -29.46
N LEU A 79 2.59 5.56 -29.38
CA LEU A 79 2.25 4.62 -30.46
C LEU A 79 0.75 4.66 -30.80
N TYR A 80 -0.12 4.68 -29.79
CA TYR A 80 -1.55 4.81 -29.98
C TYR A 80 -1.92 6.13 -30.69
N ASN A 81 -1.34 7.26 -30.25
CA ASN A 81 -1.59 8.56 -30.86
C ASN A 81 -1.09 8.63 -32.31
N ASP A 82 0.05 8.03 -32.61
CA ASP A 82 0.61 7.98 -33.96
C ASP A 82 -0.25 7.12 -34.89
N LEU A 83 -0.73 5.97 -34.43
CA LEU A 83 -1.69 5.14 -35.17
C LEU A 83 -3.00 5.89 -35.43
N ASN A 84 -3.51 6.61 -34.43
CA ASN A 84 -4.75 7.39 -34.56
C ASN A 84 -4.58 8.55 -35.56
N ARG A 85 -3.47 9.29 -35.50
CA ARG A 85 -3.14 10.33 -36.50
C ARG A 85 -3.04 9.79 -37.92
N ASN A 86 -2.40 8.62 -38.09
CA ASN A 86 -2.24 7.98 -39.40
C ASN A 86 -3.56 7.43 -39.96
N SER A 87 -4.49 7.02 -39.09
CA SER A 87 -5.86 6.62 -39.50
C SER A 87 -6.73 7.81 -39.94
N LEU A 88 -6.60 8.97 -39.29
CA LEU A 88 -7.31 10.20 -39.63
C LEU A 88 -6.77 10.87 -40.90
N SER A 89 -5.46 10.79 -41.16
CA SER A 89 -4.85 11.33 -42.37
C SER A 89 -5.22 10.57 -43.65
N LYS A 90 -5.70 9.33 -43.56
CA LYS A 90 -6.22 8.57 -44.71
C LYS A 90 -7.73 8.74 -44.95
N GLY A 91 -8.43 9.49 -44.07
CA GLY A 91 -9.88 9.66 -44.13
C GLY A 91 -10.39 11.07 -44.48
N ALA A 92 -9.54 12.08 -44.58
CA ALA A 92 -9.97 13.48 -44.77
C ALA A 92 -9.78 13.98 -46.22
N SER A 93 -10.59 13.45 -47.13
CA SER A 93 -11.06 14.23 -48.28
C SER A 93 -12.56 14.42 -48.09
N ASN A 94 -12.93 15.66 -47.73
CA ASN A 94 -14.24 16.31 -47.75
C ASN A 94 -14.65 16.91 -46.40
N ASN A 95 -14.58 18.26 -46.40
CA ASN A 95 -15.46 19.25 -45.76
C ASN A 95 -15.97 18.95 -44.33
N ASP A 96 -15.63 19.82 -43.37
CA ASP A 96 -16.52 20.92 -42.98
C ASP A 96 -16.00 21.62 -41.72
N THR A 97 -16.11 22.93 -41.79
CA THR A 97 -15.84 24.00 -40.83
C THR A 97 -16.68 23.85 -39.55
N GLY A 98 -16.03 23.95 -38.38
CA GLY A 98 -16.73 24.10 -37.11
C GLY A 98 -15.78 24.07 -35.92
N GLN A 99 -15.46 25.24 -35.39
CA GLN A 99 -14.78 25.42 -34.10
C GLN A 99 -15.46 24.55 -33.05
N LYS A 100 -14.76 23.51 -32.58
CA LYS A 100 -15.12 22.80 -31.35
C LYS A 100 -14.01 23.04 -30.35
N GLU A 101 -14.42 23.66 -29.25
CA GLU A 101 -13.66 23.76 -28.00
C GLU A 101 -12.98 22.42 -27.72
N VAL A 102 -11.71 22.48 -27.34
CA VAL A 102 -10.93 21.31 -26.97
C VAL A 102 -11.44 20.84 -25.61
N GLU A 103 -12.54 20.10 -25.62
CA GLU A 103 -12.96 19.32 -24.45
C GLU A 103 -11.86 18.29 -24.13
N PRO A 104 -11.51 18.11 -22.85
CA PRO A 104 -10.42 17.23 -22.45
C PRO A 104 -10.69 15.79 -22.92
N PHE A 105 -9.77 15.27 -23.73
CA PHE A 105 -9.82 13.97 -24.41
C PHE A 105 -10.25 12.78 -23.51
N ASN A 106 -9.98 12.87 -22.20
CA ASN A 106 -10.38 11.88 -21.20
C ASN A 106 -11.91 11.71 -21.09
N GLN A 107 -12.70 12.76 -21.31
CA GLN A 107 -14.16 12.70 -21.26
C GLN A 107 -14.74 12.04 -22.52
N LYS A 108 -14.16 12.33 -23.70
CA LYS A 108 -14.57 11.74 -24.97
C LYS A 108 -14.25 10.24 -25.05
N LEU A 109 -13.11 9.80 -24.50
CA LEU A 109 -12.76 8.38 -24.44
C LEU A 109 -13.74 7.59 -23.58
N ASN A 110 -14.16 8.15 -22.43
CA ASN A 110 -15.13 7.51 -21.55
C ASN A 110 -16.54 7.44 -22.19
N TYR A 111 -16.98 8.53 -22.84
CA TYR A 111 -18.25 8.53 -23.56
C TYR A 111 -18.28 7.52 -24.72
N ASN A 112 -17.22 7.42 -25.51
CA ASN A 112 -17.14 6.45 -26.60
C ASN A 112 -17.15 4.99 -26.11
N ILE A 113 -16.47 4.69 -25.00
CA ILE A 113 -16.50 3.36 -24.37
C ILE A 113 -17.90 3.07 -23.81
N PHE A 114 -18.53 4.07 -23.20
CA PHE A 114 -19.89 3.97 -22.68
C PHE A 114 -20.91 3.70 -23.79
N THR A 115 -20.86 4.44 -24.90
CA THR A 115 -21.75 4.20 -26.04
C THR A 115 -21.49 2.86 -26.68
N GLN A 116 -20.22 2.46 -26.87
CA GLN A 116 -19.87 1.16 -27.44
C GLN A 116 -20.44 0.00 -26.60
N LYS A 117 -20.24 0.02 -25.27
CA LYS A 117 -20.74 -1.02 -24.36
C LYS A 117 -22.26 -1.08 -24.28
N ASN A 118 -22.94 0.01 -24.58
CA ASN A 118 -24.39 0.14 -24.47
C ASN A 118 -25.10 0.31 -25.82
N THR A 119 -24.42 -0.01 -26.93
CA THR A 119 -24.92 0.20 -28.29
C THR A 119 -26.30 -0.45 -28.51
N ASP A 120 -26.50 -1.66 -27.98
CA ASP A 120 -27.78 -2.37 -28.14
C ASP A 120 -28.93 -1.68 -27.40
N ILE A 121 -28.67 -1.14 -26.20
CA ILE A 121 -29.66 -0.39 -25.43
C ILE A 121 -30.03 0.89 -26.17
N ILE A 122 -29.03 1.61 -26.67
CA ILE A 122 -29.20 2.87 -27.41
C ILE A 122 -29.99 2.64 -28.69
N ARG A 123 -29.63 1.61 -29.47
CA ARG A 123 -30.32 1.24 -30.70
C ARG A 123 -31.79 0.90 -30.45
N LEU A 124 -32.08 0.03 -29.47
CA LEU A 124 -33.45 -0.37 -29.18
C LEU A 124 -34.30 0.80 -28.65
N HIS A 125 -33.71 1.73 -27.91
CA HIS A 125 -34.39 2.95 -27.48
C HIS A 125 -34.67 3.90 -28.66
N GLN A 126 -33.73 4.03 -29.60
CA GLN A 126 -33.92 4.81 -30.84
C GLN A 126 -35.00 4.20 -31.76
N GLU A 127 -35.17 2.87 -31.73
CA GLU A 127 -36.26 2.16 -32.40
C GLU A 127 -37.63 2.37 -31.71
N GLY A 128 -37.68 3.09 -30.58
CA GLY A 128 -38.91 3.43 -29.88
C GLY A 128 -39.38 2.40 -28.84
N ASN A 129 -38.57 1.40 -28.51
CA ASN A 129 -38.92 0.42 -27.48
C ASN A 129 -38.87 1.05 -26.08
N SER A 130 -39.78 0.61 -25.21
CA SER A 130 -39.82 1.03 -23.81
C SER A 130 -38.66 0.41 -23.00
N PRO A 131 -38.21 1.04 -21.89
CA PRO A 131 -37.16 0.48 -21.04
C PRO A 131 -37.46 -0.94 -20.54
N ASP A 132 -38.73 -1.26 -20.27
CA ASP A 132 -39.18 -2.59 -19.86
C ASP A 132 -38.98 -3.65 -20.95
N GLU A 133 -39.30 -3.31 -22.20
CA GLU A 133 -39.12 -4.21 -23.35
C GLU A 133 -37.64 -4.46 -23.64
N ILE A 134 -36.82 -3.41 -23.55
CA ILE A 134 -35.37 -3.49 -23.72
C ILE A 134 -34.75 -4.37 -22.62
N ALA A 135 -35.15 -4.18 -21.37
CA ALA A 135 -34.69 -4.96 -20.23
C ALA A 135 -34.97 -6.46 -20.41
N ARG A 136 -36.18 -6.80 -20.88
CA ARG A 136 -36.56 -8.20 -21.19
C ARG A 136 -35.76 -8.77 -22.36
N LYS A 137 -35.57 -7.98 -23.43
CA LYS A 137 -34.86 -8.42 -24.65
C LYS A 137 -33.37 -8.63 -24.42
N LEU A 138 -32.75 -7.83 -23.55
CA LEU A 138 -31.32 -7.89 -23.24
C LEU A 138 -31.01 -8.63 -21.93
N ASN A 139 -32.02 -9.16 -21.24
CA ASN A 139 -31.89 -9.80 -19.92
C ASN A 139 -31.12 -8.93 -18.91
N LYS A 140 -31.50 -7.65 -18.83
CA LYS A 140 -30.89 -6.63 -17.96
C LYS A 140 -31.92 -6.07 -16.98
N SER A 141 -31.47 -5.38 -15.94
CA SER A 141 -32.38 -4.71 -15.02
C SER A 141 -32.97 -3.45 -15.67
N ILE A 142 -34.27 -3.18 -15.44
CA ILE A 142 -34.94 -1.97 -15.94
C ILE A 142 -34.18 -0.71 -15.50
N ARG A 143 -33.70 -0.70 -14.25
CA ARG A 143 -32.91 0.41 -13.68
C ARG A 143 -31.60 0.67 -14.42
N GLU A 144 -30.92 -0.37 -14.87
CA GLU A 144 -29.71 -0.25 -15.70
C GLU A 144 -30.03 0.39 -17.05
N ILE A 145 -31.12 -0.04 -17.70
CA ILE A 145 -31.58 0.53 -18.97
C ILE A 145 -31.92 2.02 -18.83
N GLU A 146 -32.70 2.39 -17.81
CA GLU A 146 -33.06 3.77 -17.53
C GLU A 146 -31.83 4.66 -17.30
N MET A 147 -30.85 4.16 -16.55
CA MET A 147 -29.61 4.88 -16.28
C MET A 147 -28.85 5.14 -17.59
N VAL A 148 -28.76 4.14 -18.46
CA VAL A 148 -28.08 4.28 -19.75
C VAL A 148 -28.79 5.30 -20.63
N ILE A 149 -30.11 5.22 -20.76
CA ILE A 149 -30.90 6.16 -21.58
C ILE A 149 -30.72 7.61 -21.08
N LYS A 150 -30.71 7.82 -19.75
CA LYS A 150 -30.52 9.15 -19.16
C LYS A 150 -29.14 9.74 -19.42
N LEU A 151 -28.10 8.90 -19.55
CA LEU A 151 -26.72 9.35 -19.80
C LEU A 151 -26.41 9.58 -21.27
N VAL A 152 -27.28 9.13 -22.18
CA VAL A 152 -27.17 9.31 -23.63
C VAL A 152 -27.93 10.56 -24.11
N LYS A 153 -28.89 11.04 -23.33
CA LYS A 153 -29.59 12.32 -23.56
C LYS A 153 -28.74 13.50 -23.10
#